data_AF-A0A0G0EKP6-F1
#
_entry.id   AF-A0A0G0EKP6-F1
#
_cell.length_a   1.000
_cell.length_b   1.000
_cell.length_c   1.000
_cell.angle_alpha   90.00
_cell.angle_beta   90.00
_cell.angle_gamma   90.00
#
_symmetry.space_group_name_H-M   'P 1'
#
loop_
_entity.id
_entity.type
_entity.pdbx_description
1 polymer ?
#
loop_
_entity_poly.entity_id
_entity_poly.type
_entity_poly.pdbx_seq_one_letter_code
_entity_poly.pdbx_strand_id
1 'polypeptide(L)'
;MPLDSSKSYVGSFDLIYNFEGKLLNIKDSDGRKELITDITGKNIPGFVINANTKFFTISNDGSFKEAKLEDLKQNQKIRLSSFYSFKDNRWFLGFVYIYDI
;
A
#
# COMPACT_ATOMS: atom_id res chain seq x y z
N MET A 1 -6.90 -3.71 -22.86
CA MET A 1 -6.24 -2.48 -22.34
C MET A 1 -5.65 -1.73 -23.52
N PRO A 2 -5.74 -0.39 -23.62
CA PRO A 2 -5.36 0.34 -24.84
C PRO A 2 -3.84 0.57 -25.03
N LEU A 3 -3.01 0.15 -24.08
CA LEU A 3 -1.55 0.32 -24.11
C LEU A 3 -0.85 -1.04 -24.11
N ASP A 4 0.22 -1.15 -24.91
CA ASP A 4 1.03 -2.37 -25.09
C ASP A 4 2.45 -2.11 -24.57
N SER A 5 2.81 -2.78 -23.48
CA SER A 5 4.13 -2.64 -22.84
C SER A 5 5.27 -3.25 -23.65
N SER A 6 4.98 -3.96 -24.75
CA SER A 6 5.99 -4.45 -25.69
C SER A 6 6.46 -3.39 -26.69
N LYS A 7 5.78 -2.23 -26.76
CA LYS A 7 6.17 -1.11 -27.63
C LYS A 7 7.25 -0.25 -26.97
N SER A 8 8.29 0.08 -27.72
CA SER A 8 9.48 0.80 -27.23
C SER A 8 9.22 2.20 -26.65
N TYR A 9 8.10 2.83 -27.00
CA TYR A 9 7.73 4.16 -26.48
C TYR A 9 6.97 4.12 -25.14
N VAL A 10 6.56 2.95 -24.66
CA VAL A 10 5.90 2.79 -23.35
C VAL A 10 6.91 2.21 -22.36
N GLY A 11 7.50 3.05 -21.52
CA GLY A 11 8.54 2.63 -20.57
C GLY A 11 8.03 1.78 -19.40
N SER A 12 6.83 2.09 -18.91
CA SER A 12 6.10 1.33 -17.89
C SER A 12 4.60 1.64 -17.91
N PHE A 13 3.81 0.74 -17.32
CA PHE A 13 2.40 0.96 -17.00
C PHE A 13 2.14 0.33 -15.63
N ASP A 14 1.71 1.15 -14.68
CA ASP A 14 1.42 0.74 -13.32
C ASP A 14 -0.03 1.09 -12.99
N LEU A 15 -0.75 0.15 -12.38
CA LEU A 15 -2.10 0.39 -11.87
C LEU A 15 -2.04 0.69 -10.38
N ILE A 16 -2.73 1.74 -9.96
CA ILE A 16 -2.84 2.12 -8.55
C ILE A 16 -4.17 1.62 -8.01
N TYR A 17 -4.10 0.87 -6.92
CA TYR A 17 -5.24 0.33 -6.19
C TYR A 17 -5.24 0.88 -4.78
N ASN A 18 -6.38 1.43 -4.36
CA ASN A 18 -6.57 1.91 -3.00
C ASN A 18 -7.48 0.94 -2.27
N PHE A 19 -6.98 0.41 -1.16
CA PHE A 19 -7.72 -0.47 -0.26
C PHE A 19 -7.97 0.27 1.04
N GLU A 20 -9.17 0.14 1.61
CA GLU A 20 -9.48 0.68 2.93
C GLU A 20 -9.88 -0.46 3.86
N GLY A 21 -9.39 -0.40 5.09
CA GLY A 21 -9.69 -1.39 6.11
C GLY A 21 -9.08 -1.02 7.45
N LYS A 22 -8.91 -2.00 8.31
CA LYS A 22 -8.27 -1.89 9.61
C LYS A 22 -6.97 -2.69 9.64
N LEU A 23 -5.97 -2.11 10.29
CA LEU A 23 -4.76 -2.85 10.65
C LEU A 23 -5.08 -3.82 11.79
N LEU A 24 -4.89 -5.12 11.58
CA LEU A 24 -5.11 -6.15 12.59
C LEU A 24 -3.82 -6.51 13.32
N ASN A 25 -2.69 -6.54 12.62
CA ASN A 25 -1.38 -6.82 13.19
C ASN A 25 -0.26 -6.39 12.23
N ILE A 26 0.98 -6.31 12.72
CA ILE A 26 2.19 -6.22 11.90
C ILE A 26 3.00 -7.48 12.14
N LYS A 27 3.27 -8.24 11.08
CA LYS A 27 4.00 -9.52 11.15
C LYS A 27 5.38 -9.36 10.52
N ASP A 28 6.42 -9.86 11.19
CA ASP A 28 7.73 -10.05 10.57
C ASP A 28 7.74 -11.36 9.75
N SER A 29 8.05 -11.27 8.46
CA SER A 29 8.18 -12.42 7.54
C SER A 29 9.45 -12.25 6.69
N ASP A 30 10.40 -13.17 6.86
CA ASP A 30 11.68 -13.18 6.12
C ASP A 30 12.43 -11.84 6.17
N GLY A 31 12.48 -11.22 7.35
CA GLY A 31 13.15 -9.92 7.57
C GLY A 31 12.40 -8.71 6.99
N ARG A 32 11.17 -8.89 6.51
CA ARG A 32 10.28 -7.82 6.05
C ARG A 32 9.06 -7.71 6.94
N LYS A 33 8.47 -6.52 7.03
CA LYS A 33 7.25 -6.28 7.79
C LYS A 33 6.04 -6.32 6.87
N GLU A 34 5.04 -7.10 7.24
CA GLU A 34 3.78 -7.24 6.54
C GLU A 34 2.63 -6.66 7.38
N LEU A 35 1.80 -5.84 6.75
CA LEU A 35 0.58 -5.32 7.35
C LEU A 35 -0.53 -6.35 7.21
N ILE A 36 -0.94 -6.96 8.32
CA ILE A 36 -2.09 -7.86 8.38
C ILE A 36 -3.34 -7.01 8.57
N THR A 37 -4.31 -7.13 7.66
CA THR A 37 -5.51 -6.28 7.64
C THR A 37 -6.79 -7.11 7.53
N ASP A 38 -7.94 -6.47 7.73
CA ASP A 38 -9.26 -7.07 7.47
C ASP A 38 -9.72 -6.93 5.99
N ILE A 39 -8.85 -6.42 5.12
CA ILE A 39 -9.12 -6.26 3.69
C ILE A 39 -9.19 -7.65 3.04
N THR A 40 -10.36 -8.01 2.52
CA THR A 40 -10.61 -9.32 1.90
C THR A 40 -11.06 -9.20 0.44
N GLY A 41 -10.69 -10.19 -0.37
CA GLY A 41 -11.08 -10.24 -1.78
C GLY A 41 -10.21 -11.18 -2.59
N LYS A 42 -10.69 -11.54 -3.78
CA LYS A 42 -9.92 -12.36 -4.72
C LYS A 42 -8.77 -11.51 -5.27
N ASN A 43 -7.56 -12.06 -5.27
CA ASN A 43 -6.34 -11.44 -5.80
C ASN A 43 -5.85 -10.17 -5.07
N ILE A 44 -6.22 -9.99 -3.80
CA ILE A 44 -5.61 -8.94 -2.98
C ILE A 44 -4.17 -9.36 -2.62
N PRO A 45 -3.16 -8.50 -2.85
CA PRO A 45 -1.78 -8.85 -2.52
C PRO A 45 -1.54 -8.86 -1.01
N GLY A 46 -0.47 -9.52 -0.59
CA GLY A 46 0.11 -9.25 0.73
C GLY A 46 0.67 -7.82 0.79
N PHE A 47 0.43 -7.12 1.88
CA PHE A 47 0.84 -5.73 2.06
C PHE A 47 2.21 -5.65 2.76
N VAL A 48 3.25 -6.00 2.02
CA VAL A 48 4.63 -6.04 2.51
C VAL A 48 5.29 -4.66 2.37
N ILE A 49 5.80 -4.14 3.48
CA ILE A 49 6.54 -2.88 3.56
C ILE A 49 7.91 -3.07 2.92
N ASN A 50 8.32 -2.09 2.11
CA ASN A 50 9.64 -2.02 1.52
C ASN A 50 10.27 -0.63 1.73
N ALA A 51 11.51 -0.43 1.27
CA ALA A 51 12.24 0.82 1.45
C ALA A 51 11.58 2.06 0.82
N ASN A 52 10.66 1.86 -0.15
CA ASN A 52 9.95 2.93 -0.84
C ASN A 52 8.53 3.17 -0.28
N THR A 53 8.07 2.34 0.66
CA THR A 53 6.77 2.53 1.31
C THR A 53 6.81 3.78 2.18
N LYS A 54 5.93 4.75 1.92
CA LYS A 54 5.79 5.97 2.74
C LYS A 54 4.52 5.92 3.58
N PHE A 55 4.58 6.54 4.74
CA PHE A 55 3.48 6.58 5.70
C PHE A 55 3.02 8.02 5.86
N PHE A 56 1.70 8.21 5.94
CA PHE A 56 1.10 9.52 6.15
C PHE A 56 -0.05 9.42 7.14
N THR A 57 -0.16 10.37 8.04
CA THR A 57 -1.38 10.60 8.81
C THR A 57 -2.31 11.52 8.03
N ILE A 58 -3.59 11.15 7.97
CA ILE A 58 -4.68 11.96 7.45
C ILE A 58 -5.45 12.50 8.66
N SER A 59 -5.31 13.80 8.88
CA SER A 59 -6.04 14.52 9.92
C SER A 59 -7.52 14.70 9.52
N ASN A 60 -8.39 14.98 10.50
CA ASN A 60 -9.81 15.23 10.27
C ASN A 60 -10.10 16.46 9.37
N ASP A 61 -9.17 17.41 9.31
CA ASP A 61 -9.25 18.58 8.41
C ASP A 61 -8.78 18.28 6.97
N GLY A 62 -8.40 17.03 6.68
CA GLY A 62 -7.89 16.59 5.38
C GLY A 62 -6.42 16.91 5.14
N SER A 63 -5.71 17.47 6.12
CA SER A 63 -4.26 17.67 6.03
C SER A 63 -3.50 16.34 6.09
N PHE A 64 -2.35 16.31 5.43
CA PHE A 64 -1.44 15.17 5.42
C PHE A 64 -0.17 15.52 6.18
N LYS A 65 0.27 14.63 7.06
CA LYS A 65 1.56 14.71 7.73
C LYS A 65 2.35 13.44 7.48
N GLU A 66 3.65 13.55 7.28
CA GLU A 66 4.52 12.38 7.22
C GLU A 66 4.48 11.62 8.55
N ALA A 67 4.31 10.31 8.44
CA ALA A 67 4.28 9.38 9.56
C ALA A 67 5.37 8.32 9.40
N LYS A 68 5.47 7.44 10.37
CA LYS A 68 6.37 6.29 10.36
C LYS A 68 5.60 5.01 10.66
N LEU A 69 6.27 3.89 10.43
CA LEU A 69 5.73 2.58 10.74
C LEU A 69 5.33 2.46 12.23
N GLU A 70 6.09 3.08 13.13
CA GLU A 70 5.83 3.03 14.57
C GLU A 70 4.55 3.78 14.99
N ASP A 71 4.03 4.65 14.13
CA ASP A 71 2.78 5.38 14.39
C ASP A 71 1.53 4.54 14.16
N LEU A 72 1.66 3.38 13.49
CA LEU A 72 0.56 2.46 13.25
C LEU A 72 0.12 1.76 14.54
N LYS A 73 -1.18 1.82 14.81
CA LYS A 73 -1.79 1.15 15.96
C LYS A 73 -2.69 -0.01 15.52
N GLN A 74 -2.74 -1.05 16.33
CA GLN A 74 -3.67 -2.15 16.12
C GLN A 74 -5.13 -1.63 16.13
N ASN A 75 -5.95 -2.20 15.26
CA ASN A 75 -7.34 -1.84 14.98
C ASN A 75 -7.56 -0.44 14.36
N GLN A 76 -6.48 0.26 14.00
CA GLN A 76 -6.58 1.58 13.37
C GLN A 76 -7.10 1.46 11.93
N LYS A 77 -7.96 2.40 11.54
CA LYS A 77 -8.39 2.53 10.15
C LYS A 77 -7.21 3.02 9.31
N ILE A 78 -6.99 2.33 8.19
CA ILE A 78 -5.91 2.62 7.26
C ILE A 78 -6.43 2.61 5.81
N ARG A 79 -5.77 3.38 4.94
CA ARG A 79 -5.88 3.25 3.49
C ARG A 79 -4.53 2.84 2.94
N LEU A 80 -4.49 1.79 2.13
CA LEU A 80 -3.29 1.26 1.50
C LEU A 80 -3.33 1.56 0.00
N SER A 81 -2.35 2.31 -0.49
CA SER A 81 -2.17 2.51 -1.93
C SER A 81 -1.09 1.55 -2.42
N SER A 82 -1.55 0.51 -3.10
CA SER A 82 -0.69 -0.51 -3.72
C SER A 82 -0.69 -0.34 -5.22
N PHE A 83 0.45 -0.65 -5.81
CA PHE A 83 0.68 -0.48 -7.23
C PHE A 83 0.97 -1.86 -7.82
N TYR A 84 0.42 -2.12 -8.99
CA TYR A 84 0.72 -3.31 -9.77
C TYR A 84 1.52 -2.92 -11.01
N SER A 85 2.78 -3.37 -11.08
CA SER A 85 3.59 -3.16 -12.28
C SER A 85 3.39 -4.31 -13.26
N PHE A 86 2.93 -3.98 -14.47
CA PHE A 86 2.76 -4.98 -15.52
C PHE A 86 4.10 -5.50 -16.05
N LYS A 87 5.10 -4.62 -16.11
CA LYS A 87 6.44 -4.95 -16.59
C LYS A 87 7.12 -5.98 -15.69
N ASP A 88 7.03 -5.77 -14.38
CA ASP A 88 7.65 -6.65 -13.38
C ASP A 88 6.71 -7.75 -12.89
N ASN A 89 5.44 -7.76 -13.33
CA ASN A 89 4.38 -8.68 -12.92
C ASN A 89 4.28 -8.81 -11.38
N ARG A 90 4.36 -7.68 -10.66
CA ARG A 90 4.43 -7.66 -9.19
C ARG A 90 3.68 -6.50 -8.56
N TRP A 91 3.27 -6.72 -7.31
CA TRP A 91 2.69 -5.71 -6.44
C TRP A 91 3.75 -5.01 -5.59
N PHE A 92 3.52 -3.74 -5.30
CA PHE A 92 4.28 -3.00 -4.32
C PHE A 92 3.36 -2.08 -3.50
N LEU A 93 3.55 -2.08 -2.19
CA LEU A 93 2.90 -1.14 -1.30
C LEU A 93 3.64 0.19 -1.34
N GLY A 94 3.04 1.22 -1.92
CA GLY A 94 3.69 2.53 -2.03
C GLY A 94 3.31 3.45 -0.87
N PHE A 95 2.02 3.52 -0.50
CA PHE A 95 1.56 4.44 0.54
C PHE A 95 0.69 3.74 1.58
N VAL A 96 0.92 4.10 2.84
CA VAL A 96 0.08 3.74 3.97
C VAL A 96 -0.45 5.03 4.58
N TYR A 97 -1.76 5.21 4.50
CA TYR A 97 -2.45 6.32 5.11
C TYR A 97 -3.10 5.88 6.42
N ILE A 98 -2.85 6.65 7.46
CA ILE A 98 -3.26 6.42 8.83
C ILE A 98 -4.35 7.44 9.15
N TYR A 99 -5.57 7.00 9.41
CA TYR A 99 -6.62 7.94 9.81
C TYR A 99 -6.44 8.28 11.29
N ASP A 100 -6.46 9.57 11.61
CA ASP A 100 -6.61 10.02 13.00
C ASP A 100 -7.99 9.58 13.51
N ILE A 101 -8.02 9.06 14.74
CA ILE A 101 -9.23 8.63 15.45
C ILE A 101 -9.70 9.79 16.32
#